data_AF-A0A7C6B0E1-F1
#
_entry.id   AF-A0A7C6B0E1-F1
#
_cell.length_a   1.000
_cell.length_b   1.000
_cell.length_c   1.000
_cell.angle_alpha   90.00
_cell.angle_beta   90.00
_cell.angle_gamma   90.00
#
_symmetry.space_group_name_H-M   'P 1'
#
loop_
_entity.id
_entity.type
_entity.pdbx_description
1 polymer ?
#
loop_
_entity_poly.entity_id
_entity_poly.type
_entity_poly.pdbx_seq_one_letter_code
_entity_poly.pdbx_strand_id
1 'polypeptide(L)'
;MKALIGSMILLAGGFLLSGCFSVGSATFPEPTVNFQPKKVYNVSADTLWKAVEATLQSQRINVATEDKADGRMKTDYIQGPTQLNIVPGMPTLATRYRYDITVQSAGRSQSNLTIFCTLESSSKTMAWHDVSKDNLERVASLENWLYEKIEKSLSAP
;
A
#
# COMPACT_ATOMS: atom_id res chain seq x y z
N MET A 1 17.45 18.11 -51.62
CA MET A 1 17.49 16.69 -52.06
C MET A 1 18.57 15.99 -51.25
N LYS A 2 18.22 14.87 -50.62
CA LYS A 2 19.05 13.94 -49.79
C LYS A 2 19.36 14.35 -48.35
N ALA A 3 18.79 13.54 -47.46
CA ALA A 3 19.00 13.41 -46.02
C ALA A 3 20.18 12.46 -45.71
N LEU A 4 20.63 12.47 -44.44
CA LEU A 4 21.25 11.38 -43.65
C LEU A 4 21.65 12.01 -42.30
N ILE A 5 20.78 12.11 -41.30
CA ILE A 5 20.46 11.10 -40.26
C ILE A 5 21.71 10.37 -39.76
N GLY A 6 22.29 10.88 -38.68
CA GLY A 6 23.35 10.22 -37.90
C GLY A 6 22.89 10.04 -36.46
N SER A 7 22.71 8.77 -36.09
CA SER A 7 22.15 8.21 -34.85
C SER A 7 22.38 8.97 -33.54
N MET A 8 21.28 9.38 -32.92
CA MET A 8 21.21 9.74 -31.51
C MET A 8 21.13 8.44 -30.69
N ILE A 9 22.23 8.08 -30.02
CA ILE A 9 22.26 6.96 -29.07
C ILE A 9 21.49 7.40 -27.83
N LEU A 10 20.20 7.06 -27.77
CA LEU A 10 19.40 7.10 -26.55
C LEU A 10 19.81 5.90 -25.68
N LEU A 11 20.77 6.11 -24.78
CA LEU A 11 21.04 5.19 -23.68
C LEU A 11 19.84 5.25 -22.73
N ALA A 12 18.85 4.39 -22.96
CA ALA A 12 17.79 4.09 -22.00
C ALA A 12 18.44 3.31 -20.84
N GLY A 13 19.04 4.04 -19.90
CA GLY A 13 19.51 3.51 -18.64
C GLY A 13 18.32 3.03 -17.82
N GLY A 14 18.06 1.72 -17.86
CA GLY A 14 17.08 1.07 -17.02
C GLY A 14 17.41 1.31 -15.55
N PHE A 15 16.61 2.13 -14.88
CA PHE A 15 16.56 2.19 -13.42
C PHE A 15 15.91 0.89 -12.93
N LEU A 16 16.68 -0.19 -12.86
CA LEU A 16 16.33 -1.33 -12.02
C LEU A 16 16.64 -0.94 -10.57
N LEU A 17 15.71 -0.22 -9.94
CA LEU A 17 15.69 -0.12 -8.48
C LEU A 17 15.23 -1.46 -7.92
N SER A 18 16.12 -2.45 -7.95
CA SER A 18 16.04 -3.62 -7.09
C SER A 18 16.28 -3.14 -5.66
N GLY A 19 15.20 -2.68 -5.02
CA GLY A 19 15.18 -2.40 -3.59
C GLY A 19 15.52 -3.68 -2.84
N CYS A 20 16.75 -3.77 -2.36
CA CYS A 20 17.17 -4.80 -1.42
C CYS A 20 16.48 -4.47 -0.08
N PHE A 21 15.37 -5.15 0.23
CA PHE A 21 14.77 -5.07 1.56
C PHE A 21 15.59 -5.93 2.52
N SER A 22 16.06 -5.32 3.61
CA SER A 22 16.75 -6.02 4.69
C SER A 22 15.78 -7.02 5.32
N VAL A 23 16.02 -8.31 5.11
CA VAL A 23 15.28 -9.39 5.78
C VAL A 23 15.65 -9.35 7.26
N GLY A 24 14.73 -8.91 8.13
CA GLY A 24 14.88 -9.05 9.59
C GLY A 24 14.35 -7.91 10.48
N SER A 25 13.89 -6.77 9.96
CA SER A 25 13.51 -5.61 10.79
C SER A 25 12.18 -4.94 10.45
N ALA A 26 11.42 -5.46 9.49
CA ALA A 26 10.11 -4.91 9.17
C ALA A 26 9.14 -5.14 10.35
N THR A 27 8.64 -4.06 10.94
CA THR A 27 7.50 -4.12 11.86
C THR A 27 6.24 -3.75 11.08
N PHE A 28 5.10 -4.29 11.48
CA PHE A 28 3.85 -3.75 11.00
C PHE A 28 3.68 -2.32 11.51
N PRO A 29 3.19 -1.39 10.68
CA PRO A 29 2.76 -0.10 11.17
C PRO A 29 1.54 -0.25 12.09
N GLU A 30 1.41 0.65 13.05
CA GLU A 30 0.29 0.67 14.00
C GLU A 30 -0.35 2.07 14.00
N PRO A 31 -1.68 2.16 14.08
CA PRO A 31 -2.37 3.44 14.26
C PRO A 31 -2.15 3.98 15.67
N THR A 32 -2.43 5.28 15.87
CA THR A 32 -2.55 5.84 17.23
C THR A 32 -3.60 5.06 18.04
N VAL A 33 -3.33 4.87 19.33
CA VAL A 33 -4.24 4.16 20.26
C VAL A 33 -5.64 4.76 20.20
N ASN A 34 -6.66 3.89 20.09
CA ASN A 34 -8.08 4.25 19.98
C ASN A 34 -8.45 5.08 18.74
N PHE A 35 -7.60 5.16 17.71
CA PHE A 35 -7.96 5.80 16.44
C PHE A 35 -9.19 5.13 15.82
N GLN A 36 -10.12 5.94 15.33
CA GLN A 36 -11.32 5.51 14.62
C GLN A 36 -11.41 6.28 13.30
N PRO A 37 -11.46 5.61 12.14
CA PRO A 37 -11.50 6.28 10.85
C PRO A 37 -12.86 6.94 10.60
N LYS A 38 -12.86 8.12 9.99
CA LYS A 38 -14.09 8.84 9.62
C LYS A 38 -14.82 8.16 8.46
N LYS A 39 -14.07 7.59 7.50
CA LYS A 39 -14.53 6.94 6.25
C LYS A 39 -15.33 7.82 5.28
N VAL A 40 -15.94 8.92 5.75
CA VAL A 40 -16.65 9.93 4.97
C VAL A 40 -15.99 11.29 5.25
N TYR A 41 -15.67 12.01 4.17
CA TYR A 41 -14.92 13.26 4.24
C TYR A 41 -15.66 14.39 3.52
N ASN A 42 -15.66 15.58 4.10
CA ASN A 42 -16.25 16.79 3.51
C ASN A 42 -15.30 17.44 2.49
N VAL A 43 -14.80 16.64 1.54
CA VAL A 43 -13.98 17.05 0.41
C VAL A 43 -14.46 16.36 -0.86
N SER A 44 -14.10 16.88 -2.03
CA SER A 44 -14.40 16.23 -3.31
C SER A 44 -13.58 14.93 -3.48
N ALA A 45 -14.06 14.06 -4.38
CA ALA A 45 -13.39 12.78 -4.64
C ALA A 45 -11.98 13.00 -5.18
N ASP A 46 -11.77 14.03 -6.01
CA ASP A 46 -10.45 14.42 -6.50
C ASP A 46 -9.49 14.87 -5.39
N THR A 47 -9.98 15.63 -4.40
CA THR A 47 -9.15 16.05 -3.27
C THR A 47 -8.78 14.85 -2.39
N LEU A 48 -9.75 13.97 -2.12
CA LEU A 48 -9.51 12.74 -1.37
C LEU A 48 -8.53 11.82 -2.10
N TRP A 49 -8.69 11.65 -3.41
CA TRP A 49 -7.79 10.88 -4.28
C TRP A 49 -6.35 11.36 -4.18
N LYS A 50 -6.11 12.67 -4.33
CA LYS A 50 -4.77 13.27 -4.20
C LYS A 50 -4.18 13.05 -2.81
N ALA A 51 -4.99 13.12 -1.75
CA ALA A 51 -4.52 12.84 -0.40
C ALA A 51 -4.12 11.37 -0.22
N VAL A 52 -4.82 10.43 -0.86
CA VAL A 52 -4.41 9.02 -0.92
C VAL A 52 -3.07 8.89 -1.63
N GLU A 53 -2.91 9.43 -2.84
CA GLU A 53 -1.66 9.38 -3.61
C GLU A 53 -0.48 9.96 -2.82
N ALA A 54 -0.65 11.16 -2.26
CA ALA A 54 0.37 11.82 -1.46
C ALA A 54 0.75 11.00 -0.22
N THR A 55 -0.23 10.37 0.42
CA THR A 55 0.01 9.50 1.57
C THR A 55 0.83 8.28 1.15
N LEU A 56 0.40 7.54 0.12
CA LEU A 56 1.11 6.35 -0.36
C LEU A 56 2.55 6.70 -0.76
N GLN A 57 2.74 7.81 -1.48
CA GLN A 57 4.07 8.31 -1.85
C GLN A 57 4.93 8.62 -0.61
N SER A 58 4.39 9.34 0.37
CA SER A 58 5.13 9.69 1.60
C SER A 58 5.55 8.46 2.41
N GLN A 59 4.71 7.41 2.41
CA GLN A 59 4.98 6.14 3.09
C GLN A 59 5.81 5.17 2.22
N ARG A 60 6.21 5.58 1.01
CA ARG A 60 6.93 4.74 0.03
C ARG A 60 6.19 3.44 -0.29
N ILE A 61 4.86 3.51 -0.36
CA ILE A 61 3.99 2.42 -0.78
C ILE A 61 3.73 2.59 -2.27
N ASN A 62 4.15 1.61 -3.06
CA ASN A 62 3.93 1.61 -4.50
C ASN A 62 2.48 1.22 -4.83
N VAL A 63 1.93 1.85 -5.87
CA VAL A 63 0.63 1.50 -6.45
C VAL A 63 0.86 0.49 -7.57
N ALA A 64 0.25 -0.68 -7.46
CA ALA A 64 0.32 -1.74 -8.46
C ALA A 64 -0.64 -1.49 -9.64
N THR A 65 -1.86 -1.05 -9.32
CA THR A 65 -2.88 -0.69 -10.31
C THR A 65 -3.72 0.47 -9.80
N GLU A 66 -4.11 1.37 -10.70
CA GLU A 66 -5.05 2.45 -10.41
C GLU A 66 -6.06 2.61 -11.54
N ASP A 67 -7.28 2.93 -11.16
CA ASP A 67 -8.35 3.38 -12.05
C ASP A 67 -9.04 4.55 -11.38
N LYS A 68 -8.66 5.77 -11.80
CA LYS A 68 -9.23 7.00 -11.24
C LYS A 68 -10.70 7.20 -11.64
N ALA A 69 -11.13 6.68 -12.79
CA ALA A 69 -12.52 6.83 -13.23
C ALA A 69 -13.47 6.00 -12.35
N ASP A 70 -13.05 4.79 -11.99
CA ASP A 70 -13.78 3.91 -11.07
C ASP A 70 -13.46 4.17 -9.59
N GLY A 71 -12.51 5.07 -9.32
CA GLY A 71 -12.10 5.44 -7.98
C GLY A 71 -11.43 4.29 -7.22
N ARG A 72 -10.61 3.47 -7.89
CA ARG A 72 -9.97 2.28 -7.29
C ARG A 72 -8.45 2.35 -7.40
N MET A 73 -7.75 1.99 -6.33
CA MET A 73 -6.31 1.73 -6.33
C MET A 73 -6.02 0.40 -5.64
N LYS A 74 -4.95 -0.26 -6.06
CA LYS A 74 -4.37 -1.42 -5.38
C LYS A 74 -2.88 -1.19 -5.22
N THR A 75 -2.36 -1.42 -4.02
CA THR A 75 -0.92 -1.29 -3.77
C THR A 75 -0.18 -2.56 -4.17
N ASP A 76 1.13 -2.44 -4.37
CA ASP A 76 2.02 -3.59 -4.33
C ASP A 76 1.99 -4.24 -2.93
N TYR A 77 2.51 -5.48 -2.85
CA TYR A 77 2.74 -6.11 -1.55
C TYR A 77 3.90 -5.44 -0.81
N ILE A 78 3.61 -5.00 0.41
CA ILE A 78 4.55 -4.50 1.39
C ILE A 78 5.01 -5.67 2.25
N GLN A 79 6.32 -5.79 2.45
CA GLN A 79 6.89 -6.83 3.32
C GLN A 79 6.53 -6.54 4.79
N GLY A 80 5.96 -7.54 5.45
CA GLY A 80 5.69 -7.52 6.88
C GLY A 80 6.82 -8.19 7.68
N PRO A 81 6.66 -8.29 9.01
CA PRO A 81 7.59 -9.01 9.86
C PRO A 81 7.77 -10.46 9.41
N THR A 82 9.02 -10.91 9.48
CA THR A 82 9.36 -12.33 9.35
C THR A 82 9.61 -12.88 10.75
N GLN A 83 8.83 -13.90 11.14
CA GLN A 83 9.03 -14.60 12.40
C GLN A 83 10.11 -15.67 12.21
N LEU A 84 11.30 -15.40 12.74
CA LEU A 84 12.40 -16.36 12.80
C LEU A 84 12.16 -17.31 13.97
N ASN A 85 11.89 -18.57 13.67
CA ASN A 85 11.82 -19.63 14.67
C ASN A 85 13.23 -20.19 14.91
N ILE A 86 13.69 -20.15 16.16
CA ILE A 86 15.01 -20.67 16.58
C ILE A 86 15.01 -22.18 16.89
N VAL A 87 13.84 -22.81 16.86
CA VAL A 87 13.67 -24.25 17.09
C VAL A 87 13.94 -25.01 15.79
N PRO A 88 14.94 -25.92 15.75
CA PRO A 88 15.22 -26.72 14.55
C PRO A 88 13.98 -27.47 14.07
N GLY A 89 13.64 -27.30 12.79
CA GLY A 89 12.48 -27.94 12.16
C GLY A 89 11.19 -27.12 12.15
N MET A 90 11.09 -26.03 12.92
CA MET A 90 9.95 -25.10 12.82
C MET A 90 10.12 -24.16 11.62
N PRO A 91 9.08 -23.98 10.79
CA PRO A 91 9.21 -23.14 9.60
C PRO A 91 9.30 -21.66 9.98
N THR A 92 10.20 -20.92 9.34
CA THR A 92 10.17 -19.45 9.33
C THR A 92 8.89 -18.98 8.64
N LEU A 93 8.19 -18.04 9.25
CA LEU A 93 6.98 -17.45 8.68
C LEU A 93 7.29 -16.05 8.17
N ALA A 94 7.12 -15.83 6.87
CA ALA A 94 7.18 -14.50 6.26
C ALA A 94 5.76 -13.96 6.09
N THR A 95 5.57 -12.67 6.28
CA THR A 95 4.29 -12.00 6.03
C THR A 95 4.45 -10.89 5.00
N ARG A 96 3.39 -10.62 4.26
CA ARG A 96 3.27 -9.46 3.37
C ARG A 96 1.83 -9.01 3.32
N TYR A 97 1.59 -7.75 2.99
CA TYR A 97 0.23 -7.21 2.93
C TYR A 97 0.10 -6.20 1.80
N ARG A 98 -1.12 -5.98 1.34
CA ARG A 98 -1.44 -4.95 0.35
C ARG A 98 -2.77 -4.31 0.67
N TYR A 99 -3.01 -3.14 0.11
CA TYR A 99 -4.26 -2.41 0.25
C TYR A 99 -5.04 -2.36 -1.06
N ASP A 100 -6.35 -2.60 -0.95
CA ASP A 100 -7.35 -2.25 -1.95
C ASP A 100 -8.08 -1.01 -1.46
N ILE A 101 -8.01 0.08 -2.22
CA ILE A 101 -8.49 1.41 -1.83
C ILE A 101 -9.58 1.84 -2.81
N THR A 102 -10.69 2.33 -2.29
CA THR A 102 -11.80 2.87 -3.09
C THR A 102 -12.16 4.28 -2.61
N VAL A 103 -12.23 5.22 -3.55
CA VAL A 103 -12.68 6.60 -3.34
C VAL A 103 -13.95 6.81 -4.16
N GLN A 104 -15.06 7.17 -3.51
CA GLN A 104 -16.34 7.39 -4.18
C GLN A 104 -16.88 8.78 -3.86
N SER A 105 -17.46 9.47 -4.85
CA SER A 105 -18.23 10.68 -4.59
C SER A 105 -19.54 10.32 -3.89
N ALA A 106 -19.80 10.98 -2.76
CA ALA A 106 -21.09 10.95 -2.05
C ALA A 106 -21.89 12.24 -2.26
N GLY A 107 -21.37 13.17 -3.07
CA GLY A 107 -21.95 14.49 -3.34
C GLY A 107 -20.89 15.46 -3.90
N ARG A 108 -21.29 16.72 -4.15
CA ARG A 108 -20.41 17.74 -4.76
C ARG A 108 -19.14 18.02 -3.94
N SER A 109 -19.22 17.90 -2.62
CA SER A 109 -18.12 18.17 -1.67
C SER A 109 -18.05 17.13 -0.56
N GLN A 110 -18.50 15.92 -0.83
CA GLN A 110 -18.45 14.81 0.11
C GLN A 110 -18.02 13.54 -0.61
N SER A 111 -17.15 12.77 0.03
CA SER A 111 -16.59 11.55 -0.55
C SER A 111 -16.36 10.48 0.51
N ASN A 112 -16.48 9.22 0.08
CA ASN A 112 -16.25 8.04 0.90
C ASN A 112 -14.88 7.43 0.56
N LEU A 113 -14.18 6.95 1.58
CA LEU A 113 -12.94 6.18 1.47
C LEU A 113 -13.16 4.80 2.07
N THR A 114 -12.91 3.77 1.29
CA THR A 114 -12.86 2.39 1.76
C THR A 114 -11.46 1.84 1.56
N ILE A 115 -10.88 1.25 2.60
CA ILE A 115 -9.57 0.58 2.56
C ILE A 115 -9.78 -0.84 3.06
N PHE A 116 -9.35 -1.81 2.27
CA PHE A 116 -9.28 -3.22 2.65
C PHE A 116 -7.83 -3.68 2.61
N CYS A 117 -7.41 -4.40 3.64
CA CYS A 117 -6.07 -5.00 3.69
C CYS A 117 -6.17 -6.52 3.44
N THR A 118 -5.37 -7.01 2.50
CA THR A 118 -5.09 -8.46 2.38
C THR A 118 -3.76 -8.75 3.05
N LEU A 119 -3.77 -9.59 4.08
CA LEU A 119 -2.57 -10.11 4.74
C LEU A 119 -2.28 -11.52 4.24
N GLU A 120 -1.07 -11.76 3.78
CA GLU A 120 -0.60 -13.08 3.36
C GLU A 120 0.57 -13.55 4.22
N SER A 121 0.65 -14.87 4.36
CA SER A 121 1.82 -15.53 4.95
C SER A 121 2.40 -16.58 4.01
N SER A 122 3.68 -16.86 4.17
CA SER A 122 4.35 -18.00 3.54
C SER A 122 5.34 -18.64 4.49
N SER A 123 5.67 -19.89 4.20
CA SER A 123 6.62 -20.68 4.95
C SER A 123 7.47 -21.52 3.99
N LYS A 124 8.45 -22.26 4.50
CA LYS A 124 9.25 -23.17 3.66
C LYS A 124 8.39 -24.21 2.91
N THR A 125 7.27 -24.62 3.50
CA THR A 125 6.41 -25.69 2.96
C THR A 125 5.10 -25.16 2.36
N MET A 126 4.84 -23.86 2.47
CA MET A 126 3.57 -23.26 2.05
C MET A 126 3.83 -21.97 1.28
N ALA A 127 3.31 -21.91 0.06
CA ALA A 127 3.34 -20.70 -0.76
C ALA A 127 2.53 -19.57 -0.09
N TRP A 128 2.71 -18.36 -0.60
CA TRP A 128 1.91 -17.20 -0.20
C TRP A 128 0.41 -17.52 -0.29
N HIS A 129 -0.29 -17.34 0.81
CA HIS A 129 -1.72 -17.54 0.92
C HIS A 129 -2.33 -16.50 1.86
N ASP A 130 -3.59 -16.18 1.62
CA ASP A 130 -4.36 -15.23 2.40
C ASP A 130 -4.62 -15.79 3.81
N VAL A 131 -4.26 -15.01 4.83
CA VAL A 131 -4.48 -15.30 6.24
C VAL A 131 -5.31 -14.20 6.93
N SER A 132 -5.93 -13.31 6.16
CA SER A 132 -6.66 -12.13 6.66
C SER A 132 -7.79 -12.53 7.60
N LYS A 133 -8.53 -13.59 7.27
CA LYS A 133 -9.67 -14.08 8.08
C LYS A 133 -9.27 -14.58 9.46
N ASP A 134 -8.04 -15.07 9.60
CA ASP A 134 -7.50 -15.55 10.87
C ASP A 134 -6.79 -14.45 11.66
N ASN A 135 -6.65 -13.25 11.08
CA ASN A 135 -5.86 -12.14 11.61
C ASN A 135 -6.64 -10.81 11.59
N LEU A 136 -7.93 -10.85 11.94
CA LEU A 136 -8.85 -9.70 11.82
C LEU A 136 -8.36 -8.44 12.56
N GLU A 137 -7.82 -8.59 13.76
CA GLU A 137 -7.29 -7.45 14.54
C GLU A 137 -6.09 -6.79 13.84
N ARG A 138 -5.21 -7.61 13.25
CA ARG A 138 -4.05 -7.14 12.50
C ARG A 138 -4.47 -6.43 11.21
N VAL A 139 -5.42 -7.01 10.48
CA VAL A 139 -5.98 -6.42 9.26
C VAL A 139 -6.60 -5.06 9.59
N ALA A 140 -7.45 -5.00 10.62
CA ALA A 140 -8.07 -3.75 11.07
C ALA A 140 -7.04 -2.71 11.51
N SER A 141 -5.96 -3.12 12.21
CA SER A 141 -4.87 -2.20 12.57
C SER A 141 -4.19 -1.60 11.34
N LEU A 142 -3.84 -2.44 10.35
CA LEU A 142 -3.20 -1.99 9.10
C LEU A 142 -4.10 -1.06 8.28
N GLU A 143 -5.40 -1.33 8.23
CA GLU A 143 -6.39 -0.46 7.58
C GLU A 143 -6.50 0.88 8.31
N ASN A 144 -6.67 0.85 9.63
CA ASN A 144 -6.79 2.02 10.48
C ASN A 144 -5.53 2.91 10.42
N TRP A 145 -4.35 2.31 10.35
CA TRP A 145 -3.11 3.06 10.17
C TRP A 145 -3.12 3.87 8.87
N LEU A 146 -3.52 3.24 7.75
CA LEU A 146 -3.54 3.94 6.46
C LEU A 146 -4.60 5.04 6.44
N TYR A 147 -5.78 4.78 7.02
CA TYR A 147 -6.79 5.81 7.24
C TYR A 147 -6.19 7.00 8.00
N GLU A 148 -5.54 6.76 9.15
CA GLU A 148 -4.96 7.82 9.95
C GLU A 148 -3.96 8.69 9.17
N LYS A 149 -3.10 8.07 8.35
CA LYS A 149 -2.14 8.83 7.52
C LYS A 149 -2.85 9.70 6.50
N ILE A 150 -3.90 9.18 5.85
CA ILE A 150 -4.69 9.95 4.88
C ILE A 150 -5.41 11.11 5.58
N GLU A 151 -5.99 10.88 6.77
CA GLU A 151 -6.65 11.93 7.54
C GLU A 151 -5.69 13.04 7.98
N LYS A 152 -4.46 12.68 8.33
CA LYS A 152 -3.38 13.63 8.62
C LYS A 152 -3.00 14.42 7.36
N SER A 153 -2.90 13.77 6.20
CA SER A 153 -2.64 14.43 4.92
C SER A 153 -3.74 15.42 4.53
N LEU A 154 -5.00 15.13 4.83
CA LEU A 154 -6.14 16.02 4.56
C LEU A 154 -6.20 17.22 5.50
N SER A 155 -5.58 17.12 6.68
CA SER A 155 -5.58 18.15 7.72
C SER A 155 -4.34 19.04 7.67
N ALA A 156 -3.37 18.73 6.80
CA ALA A 156 -2.17 19.53 6.63
C ALA A 156 -2.52 20.86 5.90
N PRO A 157 -2.02 22.02 6.39
CA PRO A 157 -2.28 23.32 5.80
C PRO A 157 -1.60 23.51 4.43
#